data_AF-A0A6M3LBY9-F1
#
_entry.id   AF-A0A6M3LBY9-F1
#
_cell.length_a   1.000
_cell.length_b   1.000
_cell.length_c   1.000
_cell.angle_alpha   90.00
_cell.angle_beta   90.00
_cell.angle_gamma   90.00
#
_symmetry.space_group_name_H-M   'P 1'
#
loop_
_entity.id
_entity.type
_entity.pdbx_description
1 polymer ?
#
loop_
_entity_poly.entity_id
_entity_poly.type
_entity_poly.pdbx_seq_one_letter_code
_entity_poly.pdbx_strand_id
1 'polypeptide(L)' 'MLSTAKAAKALGVSVRRVQAMCESGRLPADKVGRDWVIKSSDLKLISVRKPGRPPKKG' A
#
# COMPACT_ATOMS: atom_id res chain seq x y z
N MET A 1 4.19 -7.29 11.33
CA MET A 1 3.84 -7.53 9.91
C MET A 1 2.33 -7.51 9.76
N LEU A 2 1.80 -6.85 8.72
CA LEU A 2 0.37 -6.70 8.45
C LEU A 2 0.05 -7.35 7.10
N SER A 3 -1.12 -8.00 7.01
CA SER A 3 -1.64 -8.48 5.75
C SER A 3 -2.14 -7.32 4.88
N THR A 4 -2.24 -7.54 3.58
CA THR A 4 -2.84 -6.60 2.63
C THR A 4 -4.23 -6.11 3.05
N ALA A 5 -5.04 -6.97 3.66
CA ALA A 5 -6.37 -6.62 4.17
C ALA A 5 -6.32 -5.61 5.33
N LYS A 6 -5.42 -5.82 6.31
CA LYS A 6 -5.24 -4.86 7.41
C LYS A 6 -4.64 -3.56 6.91
N ALA A 7 -3.68 -3.62 5.98
CA ALA A 7 -3.09 -2.45 5.35
C ALA A 7 -4.13 -1.63 4.57
N ALA A 8 -5.00 -2.30 3.83
CA ALA A 8 -6.11 -1.68 3.09
C ALA A 8 -7.04 -0.91 4.02
N LYS A 9 -7.45 -1.52 5.14
CA LYS A 9 -8.29 -0.87 6.15
C LYS A 9 -7.60 0.33 6.80
N ALA A 10 -6.31 0.23 7.12
CA ALA A 10 -5.54 1.31 7.72
C ALA A 10 -5.33 2.50 6.75
N LEU A 11 -5.20 2.23 5.45
CA LEU A 11 -5.04 3.25 4.41
C LEU A 11 -6.37 3.78 3.86
N GLY A 12 -7.50 3.14 4.19
CA GLY A 12 -8.80 3.48 3.60
C GLY A 12 -8.88 3.19 2.10
N VAL A 13 -8.13 2.20 1.59
CA VAL A 13 -8.12 1.81 0.18
C VAL A 13 -8.54 0.34 0.01
N SER A 14 -8.80 -0.10 -1.21
CA SER A 14 -9.08 -1.51 -1.48
C SER A 14 -7.83 -2.39 -1.40
N VAL A 15 -8.00 -3.67 -1.07
CA VAL A 15 -6.91 -4.67 -1.06
C VAL A 15 -6.20 -4.74 -2.42
N ARG A 16 -6.97 -4.67 -3.52
CA ARG A 16 -6.43 -4.65 -4.88
C ARG A 16 -5.55 -3.41 -5.14
N ARG A 17 -5.90 -2.25 -4.58
CA ARG A 17 -5.06 -1.04 -4.63
C ARG A 17 -3.74 -1.26 -3.89
N VAL A 18 -3.78 -1.90 -2.72
CA VAL A 18 -2.58 -2.26 -1.96
C VAL A 18 -1.68 -3.20 -2.76
N GLN A 19 -2.23 -4.27 -3.33
CA GLN A 19 -1.47 -5.19 -4.18
C GLN A 19 -0.82 -4.49 -5.38
N ALA A 20 -1.57 -3.63 -6.08
CA ALA A 20 -1.01 -2.86 -7.18
C ALA A 20 0.10 -1.89 -6.73
N MET A 21 0.03 -1.36 -5.50
CA MET A 21 1.10 -0.54 -4.92
C MET A 21 2.34 -1.37 -4.57
N CYS A 22 2.16 -2.59 -4.07
CA CYS A 22 3.26 -3.53 -3.87
C CYS A 22 3.93 -3.92 -5.20
N GLU A 23 3.12 -4.28 -6.21
CA GLU A 23 3.60 -4.67 -7.55
C GLU A 23 4.33 -3.53 -8.26
N SER A 24 3.85 -2.29 -8.11
CA SER A 24 4.52 -1.11 -8.68
C SER A 24 5.70 -0.59 -7.86
N GLY A 25 6.05 -1.24 -6.74
CA GLY A 25 7.12 -0.80 -5.83
C GLY A 25 6.83 0.51 -5.10
N ARG A 26 5.57 0.98 -5.12
CA ARG A 26 5.11 2.20 -4.44
C ARG A 26 4.95 2.00 -2.93
N LEU A 27 4.73 0.75 -2.51
CA LEU A 27 4.58 0.34 -1.12
C LEU A 27 5.63 -0.74 -0.82
N PRO A 28 6.53 -0.50 0.15
CA PRO A 28 7.44 -1.54 0.61
C PRO A 28 6.62 -2.70 1.19
N ALA A 29 6.70 -3.85 0.54
CA ALA A 29 6.03 -5.06 0.94
C ALA A 29 6.90 -6.26 0.60
N ASP A 30 6.95 -7.21 1.53
CA ASP A 30 7.65 -8.47 1.36
C ASP A 30 6.65 -9.51 0.83
N LYS A 31 6.97 -10.14 -0.30
CA LYS A 31 6.14 -11.21 -0.85
C LYS A 31 6.49 -12.52 -0.15
N VAL A 32 5.54 -13.06 0.62
CA VAL A 32 5.69 -14.33 1.34
C VAL A 32 4.73 -15.34 0.72
N GLY A 33 5.27 -16.18 -0.17
CA GLY A 33 4.47 -17.12 -0.96
C GLY A 33 3.53 -16.39 -1.93
N ARG A 34 2.21 -16.57 -1.74
CA ARG A 34 1.16 -15.90 -2.55
C ARG A 34 0.74 -14.55 -1.98
N ASP A 35 1.05 -14.29 -0.72
CA ASP A 35 0.58 -13.09 -0.01
C ASP A 35 1.65 -12.01 0.06
N TRP A 36 1.19 -10.77 0.11
CA TRP A 36 2.04 -9.61 0.38
C TRP A 36 1.94 -9.25 1.86
N VAL A 37 3.10 -9.05 2.46
CA VAL A 37 3.25 -8.72 3.87
C VAL A 37 3.85 -7.33 3.97
N ILE A 38 3.15 -6.42 4.64
CA ILE A 38 3.53 -5.01 4.74
C ILE A 38 3.98 -4.73 6.17
N LYS A 39 5.07 -4.00 6.37
CA LYS A 39 5.45 -3.56 7.71
C LYS A 39 4.57 -2.38 8.13
N SER A 40 4.16 -2.39 9.39
CA SER A 40 3.35 -1.31 9.97
C SER A 40 4.04 0.06 9.91
N SER A 41 5.37 0.09 9.93
CA SER A 41 6.17 1.31 9.77
C SER A 41 6.04 1.91 8.37
N ASP A 42 6.02 1.07 7.33
CA ASP A 42 5.90 1.50 5.93
C ASP A 42 4.50 2.02 5.59
N LEU A 43 3.48 1.50 6.30
CA LEU A 43 2.11 2.00 6.22
C LEU A 43 1.98 3.48 6.61
N LYS A 44 2.71 3.91 7.66
CA LYS A 44 2.72 5.33 8.07
C LYS A 44 3.36 6.23 7.02
N LEU A 45 4.40 5.76 6.33
CA LEU A 45 5.06 6.53 5.25
C LEU A 45 4.10 6.84 4.09
N ILE A 46 3.13 5.95 3.82
CA ILE A 46 2.17 6.13 2.72
C ILE A 46 0.88 6.81 3.16
N SER A 47 0.46 6.64 4.42
CA SER A 47 -0.67 7.36 5.00
C SER A 47 -0.54 8.89 4.89
N VAL A 48 0.69 9.42 4.89
CA VAL A 48 0.94 10.87 4.74
C VAL A 48 0.63 11.37 3.32
N ARG A 49 0.58 10.49 2.32
CA ARG A 49 0.19 10.87 0.96
C ARG A 49 -1.32 10.88 0.82
N LYS A 50 -1.89 12.04 0.47
CA LYS A 50 -3.31 12.15 0.09
C LYS A 50 -3.61 11.12 -1.01
N PRO A 51 -4.56 10.19 -0.82
CA PRO A 51 -5.02 9.32 -1.89
C PRO A 51 -5.72 10.20 -2.94
N GLY A 52 -5.10 10.34 -4.11
CA GLY A 52 -5.60 11.16 -5.21
C GLY A 52 -4.82 10.92 -6.49
N ARG A 53 -5.43 11.19 -7.65
CA ARG A 53 -4.75 11.14 -8.95
C ARG A 53 -3.54 12.08 -8.89
N PRO A 54 -2.34 11.67 -9.39
CA PRO A 54 -1.23 12.61 -9.54
C PRO A 54 -1.74 13.87 -10.25
N PRO A 55 -1.40 15.08 -9.78
CA PRO A 55 -1.80 16.30 -10.47
C PRO A 55 -1.26 16.24 -11.91
N LYS A 56 -2.09 16.61 -12.88
CA LYS A 56 -1.66 16.76 -14.27
C LYS A 56 -0.55 17.82 -14.26
N LYS A 57 0.69 17.45 -14.58
CA LYS A 57 1.70 18.45 -14.94
C LYS A 57 1.13 19.16 -16.17
N GLY A 58 1.05 20.50 -16.08
CA GLY A 58 0.42 21.38 -17.06
C GLY A 58 0.82 21.07 -18.48
#